data_AF-A0A451DEZ2-F1
#
_entry.id   AF-A0A451DEZ2-F1
#
_cell.length_a   1.000
_cell.length_b   1.000
_cell.length_c   1.000
_cell.angle_alpha   90.00
_cell.angle_beta   90.00
_cell.angle_gamma   90.00
#
_symmetry.space_group_name_H-M   'P 1'
#
loop_
_entity.id
_entity.type
_entity.pdbx_description
1 polymer ?
#
loop_
_entity_poly.entity_id
_entity_poly.type
_entity_poly.pdbx_seq_one_letter_code
_entity_poly.pdbx_strand_id
1 'polypeptide(L)'
;MHIHKLYNIYTKYTEKIKWLCITIIISCMILNYIFFIHLYSKNIKIIFFVIYHILLFSIFLSTLIGKKIIIFTKDVNMELSKIIWPSYIETCKTTGMVLFLITLTSIFIWILDGIILHAISWILT
;
A
#
# COMPACT_ATOMS: atom_id res chain seq x y z
N MET A 1 37.94 16.58 -1.72
CA MET A 1 37.38 15.59 -0.77
C MET A 1 36.83 16.20 0.53
N HIS A 2 37.40 17.30 1.07
CA HIS A 2 36.98 17.89 2.35
C HIS A 2 35.58 18.55 2.33
N ILE A 3 35.22 19.21 1.23
CA ILE A 3 33.96 19.97 1.09
C ILE A 3 32.73 19.06 1.17
N HIS A 4 32.78 17.87 0.55
CA HIS A 4 31.69 16.88 0.62
C HIS A 4 31.46 16.38 2.05
N LYS A 5 32.54 16.23 2.84
CA LYS A 5 32.46 15.82 4.24
C LYS A 5 31.75 16.89 5.08
N LEU A 6 32.05 18.17 4.85
CA LEU A 6 31.35 19.28 5.49
C LEU A 6 29.86 19.30 5.12
N TYR A 7 29.51 19.18 3.83
CA TYR A 7 28.12 19.14 3.38
C TYR A 7 27.31 18.04 4.08
N ASN A 8 27.85 16.82 4.15
CA ASN A 8 27.18 15.69 4.80
C ASN A 8 27.00 15.90 6.31
N ILE A 9 27.92 16.62 6.96
CA ILE A 9 27.80 16.98 8.36
C ILE A 9 26.65 17.99 8.54
N TYR A 10 26.60 19.05 7.74
CA TYR A 10 25.53 20.05 7.80
C TYR A 10 24.15 19.44 7.55
N THR A 11 23.99 18.63 6.50
CA THR A 11 22.70 17.99 6.19
C THR A 11 22.25 17.09 7.35
N LYS A 12 23.17 16.31 7.94
CA LYS A 12 22.86 15.47 9.11
C LYS A 12 22.34 16.26 10.31
N TYR A 13 22.93 17.41 10.62
CA TYR A 13 22.45 18.27 11.72
C TYR A 13 21.10 18.90 11.41
N THR A 14 20.90 19.43 10.20
CA THR A 14 19.61 20.01 9.81
C THR A 14 18.47 18.99 9.86
N GLU A 15 18.72 17.74 9.51
CA GLU A 15 17.73 16.67 9.60
C GLU A 15 17.42 16.30 11.05
N LYS A 16 18.43 16.20 11.92
CA LYS A 16 18.20 15.97 13.35
C LYS A 16 17.28 17.04 13.95
N ILE A 17 17.47 18.30 13.58
CA ILE A 17 16.63 19.41 14.05
C ILE A 17 15.18 19.23 13.57
N LYS A 18 14.97 18.92 12.28
CA LYS A 18 13.61 18.67 11.74
C LYS A 18 12.91 17.51 12.44
N TRP A 19 13.62 16.40 12.66
CA TRP A 19 13.08 15.24 13.37
C TRP A 19 12.74 15.56 14.82
N LEU A 20 13.55 16.39 15.50
CA LEU A 20 13.28 16.86 16.85
C LEU A 20 12.03 17.77 16.87
N CYS A 21 11.85 18.65 15.88
CA CYS A 21 10.61 19.43 15.75
C CYS A 21 9.38 18.52 15.56
N ILE A 22 9.49 17.47 14.73
CA ILE A 22 8.39 16.51 14.51
C ILE A 22 8.01 15.82 15.83
N THR A 23 8.98 15.33 16.61
CA THR A 23 8.70 14.64 17.87
C THR A 23 8.06 15.56 18.90
N ILE A 24 8.49 16.83 18.98
CA ILE A 24 7.87 17.85 19.84
C ILE A 24 6.41 18.09 19.44
N ILE A 25 6.13 18.25 18.15
CA ILE A 25 4.76 18.52 17.68
C ILE A 25 3.83 17.33 17.98
N ILE A 26 4.31 16.09 17.78
CA ILE A 26 3.55 14.88 18.12
C ILE A 26 3.27 14.83 19.63
N SER A 27 4.27 15.12 20.46
CA SER A 27 4.10 15.16 21.92
C SER A 27 3.07 16.22 22.33
N CYS A 28 3.15 17.42 21.77
CA CYS A 28 2.18 18.49 21.99
C CYS A 28 0.76 18.08 21.57
N MET A 29 0.62 17.42 20.42
CA MET A 29 -0.65 16.91 19.91
C MET A 29 -1.27 15.87 20.86
N ILE A 30 -0.46 14.93 21.40
CA ILE A 30 -0.91 13.95 22.40
C ILE A 30 -1.36 14.63 23.70
N LEU A 31 -0.57 15.60 24.19
CA LEU A 31 -0.86 16.30 25.44
C LEU A 31 -2.15 17.13 25.32
N ASN A 32 -2.34 17.81 24.18
CA ASN A 32 -3.55 18.55 23.88
C ASN A 32 -4.77 17.61 23.85
N TYR A 33 -4.66 16.46 23.20
CA TYR A 33 -5.74 15.48 23.15
C TYR A 33 -6.14 14.96 24.54
N ILE A 34 -5.17 14.62 25.40
CA ILE A 34 -5.42 14.11 26.76
C ILE A 34 -6.07 15.19 27.64
N PHE A 35 -5.53 16.41 27.63
CA PHE A 35 -6.04 17.50 28.49
C PHE A 35 -7.45 17.95 28.10
N PHE A 36 -7.74 18.00 26.80
CA PHE A 36 -9.00 18.54 26.27
C PHE A 36 -10.06 17.46 26.00
N ILE A 37 -9.86 16.23 26.46
CA ILE A 37 -10.78 15.12 26.22
C ILE A 37 -12.17 15.33 26.83
N HIS A 38 -12.27 15.99 27.99
CA HIS A 38 -13.55 16.21 28.70
C HIS A 38 -14.16 17.60 28.51
N LEU A 39 -13.39 18.58 28.03
CA LEU A 39 -13.81 19.99 28.06
C LEU A 39 -14.50 20.47 26.77
N TYR A 40 -14.26 19.82 25.63
CA TYR A 40 -14.69 20.31 24.31
C TYR A 40 -15.57 19.33 23.53
N SER A 41 -16.44 19.90 22.69
CA SER A 41 -17.29 19.16 21.75
C SER A 41 -16.46 18.44 20.68
N LYS A 42 -17.02 17.36 20.11
CA LYS A 42 -16.34 16.50 19.13
C LYS A 42 -15.79 17.28 17.92
N ASN A 43 -16.53 18.30 17.45
CA ASN A 43 -16.17 19.05 16.24
C ASN A 43 -14.89 19.88 16.43
N ILE A 44 -14.72 20.52 17.61
CA ILE A 44 -13.55 21.34 17.90
C ILE A 44 -12.28 20.48 17.94
N LYS A 45 -12.37 19.26 18.47
CA LYS A 45 -11.24 18.31 18.52
C LYS A 45 -10.74 17.94 17.13
N ILE A 46 -11.66 17.71 16.19
CA ILE A 46 -11.32 17.36 14.80
C ILE A 46 -10.53 18.50 14.14
N ILE A 47 -10.96 19.74 14.36
CA ILE A 47 -10.28 20.93 13.80
C ILE A 47 -8.85 21.05 14.32
N PHE A 48 -8.63 20.95 15.63
CA PHE A 48 -7.29 20.97 16.21
C PHE A 48 -6.42 19.83 15.67
N PHE A 49 -6.96 18.61 15.61
CA PHE A 49 -6.25 17.44 15.10
C PHE A 49 -5.80 17.64 13.65
N VAL A 50 -6.69 18.17 12.79
CA VAL A 50 -6.39 18.47 11.38
C VAL A 50 -5.27 19.51 11.27
N ILE A 51 -5.30 20.57 12.07
CA ILE A 51 -4.24 21.60 12.07
C ILE A 51 -2.89 21.00 12.44
N TYR A 52 -2.82 20.20 13.51
CA TYR A 52 -1.58 19.52 13.89
C TYR A 52 -1.09 18.58 12.79
N HIS A 53 -1.98 17.83 12.14
CA HIS A 53 -1.63 16.94 11.05
C HIS A 53 -1.05 17.68 9.83
N ILE A 54 -1.66 18.79 9.44
CA ILE A 54 -1.17 19.63 8.32
C ILE A 54 0.24 20.15 8.63
N LEU A 55 0.47 20.63 9.85
CA LEU A 55 1.78 21.12 10.27
C LEU A 55 2.83 20.00 10.24
N LEU A 56 2.49 18.82 10.79
CA LEU A 56 3.35 17.66 10.83
C LEU A 56 3.74 17.19 9.42
N PHE A 57 2.73 17.10 8.54
CA PHE A 57 2.91 16.67 7.17
C PHE A 57 3.80 17.63 6.37
N SER A 58 3.61 18.94 6.53
CA SER A 58 4.43 19.97 5.87
C SER A 58 5.92 19.87 6.25
N ILE A 59 6.20 19.68 7.55
CA ILE A 59 7.57 19.51 8.04
C ILE A 59 8.15 18.17 7.57
N PHE A 60 7.36 17.10 7.58
CA PHE A 60 7.77 15.78 7.12
C PHE A 60 8.15 15.79 5.63
N LEU A 61 7.37 16.41 4.76
CA LEU A 61 7.70 16.56 3.33
C LEU A 61 9.02 17.31 3.10
N SER A 62 9.38 18.21 4.02
CA SER A 62 10.62 18.98 3.97
C SER A 62 11.86 18.21 4.43
N THR A 63 11.70 17.01 5.02
CA THR A 63 12.82 16.13 5.42
C THR A 63 13.48 15.45 4.23
N LEU A 64 14.70 14.94 4.41
CA LEU A 64 15.38 14.14 3.38
C LEU A 64 14.58 12.89 3.02
N ILE A 65 13.93 12.25 4.00
CA ILE A 65 13.08 11.08 3.76
C ILE A 65 11.85 11.48 2.92
N GLY A 66 11.19 12.58 3.27
CA GLY A 66 10.01 13.08 2.55
C GLY A 66 10.32 13.41 1.10
N LYS A 67 11.42 14.12 0.85
CA LYS A 67 11.89 14.42 -0.51
C LYS A 67 12.23 13.17 -1.32
N LYS A 68 12.87 12.17 -0.70
CA LYS A 68 13.16 10.89 -1.35
C LYS A 68 11.89 10.15 -1.76
N ILE A 69 10.86 10.15 -0.91
CA ILE A 69 9.57 9.53 -1.22
C ILE A 69 8.91 10.20 -2.42
N ILE A 70 8.92 11.53 -2.50
CA ILE A 70 8.36 12.28 -3.64
C ILE A 70 9.09 11.96 -4.96
N ILE A 71 10.41 11.83 -4.91
CA ILE A 71 11.20 11.45 -6.08
C ILE A 71 10.89 10.00 -6.47
N PHE A 72 10.86 9.10 -5.49
CA PHE A 72 10.55 7.69 -5.72
C PHE A 72 9.15 7.48 -6.32
N THR A 73 8.12 8.20 -5.85
CA THR A 73 6.77 8.08 -6.45
C THR A 73 6.74 8.58 -7.89
N LYS A 74 7.53 9.61 -8.22
CA LYS A 74 7.70 10.07 -9.60
C LYS A 74 8.40 9.01 -10.46
N ASP A 75 9.47 8.41 -9.95
CA ASP A 75 10.23 7.37 -10.64
C ASP A 75 9.37 6.11 -10.86
N VAL A 76 8.59 5.70 -9.86
CA VAL A 76 7.64 4.59 -9.97
C VAL A 76 6.61 4.86 -11.07
N ASN A 77 6.04 6.05 -11.14
CA ASN A 77 5.08 6.38 -12.21
C ASN A 77 5.71 6.35 -13.61
N MET A 78 6.97 6.76 -13.73
CA MET A 78 7.73 6.66 -14.99
C MET A 78 8.06 5.21 -15.37
N GLU A 79 8.13 4.30 -14.41
CA GLU A 79 8.35 2.87 -14.65
C GLU A 79 7.04 2.14 -14.92
N LEU A 80 5.98 2.46 -14.19
CA LEU A 80 4.63 1.95 -14.43
C LEU A 80 4.12 2.29 -15.83
N SER A 81 4.47 3.47 -16.36
CA SER A 81 4.09 3.84 -17.74
C SER A 81 4.83 3.03 -18.81
N LYS A 82 5.93 2.35 -18.46
CA LYS A 82 6.62 1.41 -19.35
C LYS A 82 5.96 0.02 -19.33
N ILE A 83 5.08 -0.25 -18.38
CA ILE A 83 4.34 -1.50 -18.30
C ILE A 83 3.28 -1.47 -19.40
N ILE A 84 3.56 -2.17 -20.49
CA ILE A 84 2.55 -2.48 -21.49
C ILE A 84 1.65 -3.56 -20.87
N TRP A 85 0.50 -3.14 -20.33
CA TRP A 85 -0.46 -4.10 -19.80
C TRP A 85 -0.98 -4.99 -20.93
N PRO A 86 -1.17 -6.29 -20.66
CA PRO A 86 -1.68 -7.22 -21.66
C PRO A 86 -3.02 -6.74 -22.19
N SER A 87 -3.20 -6.81 -23.50
CA SER A 87 -4.46 -6.45 -24.15
C SER A 87 -5.60 -7.35 -23.66
N TYR A 88 -6.82 -6.83 -23.59
CA TYR A 88 -8.01 -7.61 -23.25
C TYR A 88 -8.14 -8.89 -24.10
N ILE A 89 -7.66 -8.85 -25.35
CA ILE A 89 -7.70 -9.98 -26.28
C ILE A 89 -6.72 -11.09 -25.85
N GLU A 90 -5.52 -10.73 -25.39
CA GLU A 90 -4.50 -11.68 -24.93
C GLU A 90 -4.92 -12.35 -23.62
N THR A 91 -5.44 -11.55 -22.69
CA THR A 91 -5.99 -12.05 -21.42
C THR A 91 -7.19 -12.97 -21.65
N CYS A 92 -8.10 -12.59 -22.55
CA CYS A 92 -9.27 -13.42 -22.88
C CYS A 92 -8.85 -14.73 -23.57
N LYS A 93 -7.81 -14.71 -24.41
CA LYS A 93 -7.28 -15.92 -25.05
C LYS A 93 -6.76 -16.94 -24.03
N THR A 94 -5.98 -16.49 -23.05
CA THR A 94 -5.43 -17.39 -22.02
C THR A 94 -6.52 -17.86 -21.07
N THR A 95 -7.40 -16.98 -20.59
CA THR A 95 -8.53 -17.37 -19.73
C THR A 95 -9.50 -18.31 -20.45
N GLY A 96 -9.81 -18.05 -21.73
CA GLY A 96 -10.67 -18.91 -22.55
C GLY A 96 -10.07 -20.30 -22.75
N MET A 97 -8.76 -20.39 -22.99
CA MET A 97 -8.06 -21.68 -23.08
C MET A 97 -8.11 -22.44 -21.76
N VAL A 98 -7.92 -21.77 -20.63
CA VAL A 98 -8.03 -22.39 -19.29
C VAL A 98 -9.47 -22.86 -19.02
N LEU A 99 -10.48 -22.04 -19.32
CA LEU A 99 -11.89 -22.42 -19.16
C LEU A 99 -12.24 -23.64 -20.00
N PHE A 100 -11.81 -23.66 -21.27
CA PHE A 100 -12.00 -24.81 -22.14
C PHE A 100 -11.38 -26.09 -21.57
N LEU A 101 -10.15 -26.00 -21.08
CA LEU A 101 -9.47 -27.13 -20.44
C LEU A 101 -10.23 -27.63 -19.20
N ILE A 102 -10.70 -26.72 -18.33
CA ILE A 102 -11.44 -27.09 -17.11
C ILE A 102 -12.80 -27.70 -17.44
N THR A 103 -13.52 -27.19 -18.44
CA THR A 103 -14.79 -27.79 -18.88
C THR A 103 -14.57 -29.21 -19.42
N LEU A 104 -13.51 -29.41 -20.20
CA LEU A 104 -13.18 -30.72 -20.76
C LEU A 104 -12.75 -31.73 -19.70
N THR A 105 -11.95 -31.31 -18.70
CA THR A 105 -11.59 -32.21 -17.59
C THR A 105 -12.78 -32.50 -16.69
N SER A 106 -13.63 -31.50 -16.42
CA SER A 106 -14.85 -31.67 -15.62
C SER A 106 -15.81 -32.67 -16.25
N ILE A 107 -16.03 -32.61 -17.58
CA ILE A 107 -16.91 -33.57 -18.26
C ILE A 107 -16.31 -34.99 -18.24
N PHE A 108 -15.00 -35.12 -18.41
CA PHE A 108 -14.31 -36.40 -18.38
C PHE A 108 -14.44 -37.09 -17.02
N ILE A 109 -14.19 -36.35 -15.94
CA ILE A 109 -14.33 -36.88 -14.57
C ILE A 109 -15.78 -37.25 -14.28
N TRP A 110 -16.75 -36.41 -14.67
CA TRP A 110 -18.17 -36.69 -14.46
C TRP A 110 -18.63 -37.99 -15.12
N ILE A 111 -18.14 -38.27 -16.34
CA ILE A 111 -18.43 -39.52 -17.04
C ILE A 111 -17.80 -40.72 -16.30
N LEU A 112 -16.54 -40.58 -15.88
CA LEU A 112 -15.83 -41.63 -15.13
C LEU A 112 -16.57 -41.97 -13.83
N ASP A 113 -16.97 -40.96 -13.07
CA ASP A 113 -17.73 -41.12 -11.83
C ASP A 113 -19.07 -41.82 -12.08
N GLY A 114 -19.77 -41.46 -13.16
CA GLY A 114 -21.02 -42.11 -13.58
C GLY A 114 -20.84 -43.61 -13.89
N ILE A 115 -19.77 -43.96 -14.60
CA ILE A 115 -19.45 -45.36 -14.93
C ILE A 115 -19.10 -46.15 -13.67
N ILE A 116 -18.28 -45.56 -12.78
CA ILE A 116 -17.88 -46.19 -11.52
C ILE A 116 -19.11 -46.45 -10.63
N LEU A 117 -20.00 -45.47 -10.48
CA LEU A 117 -21.23 -45.62 -9.70
C LEU A 117 -22.14 -46.71 -10.27
N HIS A 118 -22.28 -46.76 -11.61
CA HIS A 118 -23.09 -47.80 -12.25
C HIS A 118 -22.48 -49.21 -12.04
N ALA A 119 -21.16 -49.34 -12.17
CA ALA A 119 -20.45 -50.60 -11.94
C ALA A 119 -20.57 -51.06 -10.47
N ILE A 120 -20.46 -50.14 -9.51
CA ILE A 120 -20.66 -50.44 -8.09
C ILE A 120 -22.12 -50.83 -7.82
N SER A 121 -23.09 -50.13 -8.42
CA SER A 121 -24.49 -50.54 -8.30
C SER A 121 -24.67 -51.97 -8.81
N TRP A 122 -24.14 -52.30 -9.99
CA TRP A 122 -24.28 -53.64 -10.56
C TRP A 122 -23.61 -54.75 -9.74
N ILE A 123 -22.56 -54.44 -8.97
CA ILE A 123 -21.91 -55.42 -8.08
C ILE A 123 -22.68 -55.61 -6.76
N LEU A 124 -23.36 -54.56 -6.29
CA LEU A 124 -24.04 -54.55 -4.99
C LEU A 124 -25.49 -55.07 -5.09
N THR A 125 -26.09 -55.01 -6.28
CA THR A 125 -27.42 -55.59 -6.58
C THR A 125 -27.28 -57.01 -7.10
#